data_AF-A0A858X310-F1
#
_entry.id   AF-A0A858X310-F1
#
_cell.length_a   1.000
_cell.length_b   1.000
_cell.length_c   1.000
_cell.angle_alpha   90.00
_cell.angle_beta   90.00
_cell.angle_gamma   90.00
#
_symmetry.space_group_name_H-M   'P 1'
#
loop_
_entity.id
_entity.type
_entity.pdbx_description
1 polymer ?
#
loop_
_entity_poly.entity_id
_entity_poly.type
_entity_poly.pdbx_seq_one_letter_code
_entity_poly.pdbx_strand_id
1 'polypeptide(L)'
;MYTRLLAGAAALLTITSVVHAKTPGDVADLVGSRAPGAESQMQARGYVDVKNNTWWNASTNTCVRVHVSQGNYAGISQVKASTCGQGAGGATACPPDLSQADLSKHPGCSL
;
A
#
# COMPACT_ATOMS: atom_id res chain seq x y z
N MET A 1 -36.61 -11.98 54.55
CA MET A 1 -36.19 -12.71 53.34
C MET A 1 -37.21 -12.42 52.26
N TYR A 2 -36.93 -11.76 51.12
CA TYR A 2 -35.95 -12.17 50.11
C TYR A 2 -35.26 -10.99 49.42
N THR A 3 -34.03 -11.27 49.01
CA THR A 3 -32.98 -10.32 48.65
C THR A 3 -32.94 -10.06 47.14
N ARG A 4 -32.97 -8.77 46.79
CA ARG A 4 -32.48 -8.04 45.59
C ARG A 4 -32.39 -8.74 44.22
N LEU A 5 -33.11 -8.12 43.27
CA LEU A 5 -32.88 -8.18 41.81
C LEU A 5 -31.41 -7.86 41.47
N LEU A 6 -30.73 -8.78 40.80
CA LEU A 6 -29.43 -8.55 40.18
C LEU A 6 -29.65 -8.21 38.70
N ALA A 7 -29.42 -6.94 38.35
CA ALA A 7 -29.35 -6.48 36.97
C ALA A 7 -28.06 -7.01 36.32
N GLY A 8 -28.18 -7.94 35.37
CA GLY A 8 -27.06 -8.44 34.59
C GLY A 8 -26.63 -7.42 33.54
N ALA A 9 -25.45 -6.84 33.69
CA ALA A 9 -24.83 -6.01 32.65
C ALA A 9 -24.26 -6.91 31.55
N ALA A 10 -24.88 -6.91 30.37
CA ALA A 10 -24.37 -7.59 29.19
C ALA A 10 -23.24 -6.76 28.55
N ALA A 11 -21.99 -7.20 28.71
CA ALA A 11 -20.82 -6.58 28.08
C ALA A 11 -20.70 -7.03 26.62
N LEU A 12 -20.98 -6.12 25.67
CA LEU A 12 -20.77 -6.31 24.24
C LEU A 12 -19.27 -6.26 23.92
N LEU A 13 -18.65 -7.41 23.64
CA LEU A 13 -17.28 -7.51 23.12
C LEU A 13 -17.30 -7.17 21.62
N THR A 14 -16.91 -5.94 21.26
CA THR A 14 -16.71 -5.55 19.86
C THR A 14 -15.39 -6.10 19.36
N ILE A 15 -15.44 -7.04 18.42
CA ILE A 15 -14.26 -7.63 17.78
C ILE A 15 -13.73 -6.60 16.77
N THR A 16 -12.63 -5.91 17.10
CA THR A 16 -11.96 -5.02 16.16
C THR A 16 -11.09 -5.86 15.21
N SER A 17 -11.50 -5.95 13.95
CA SER A 17 -10.75 -6.68 12.92
C SER A 17 -9.47 -5.90 12.54
N VAL A 18 -8.31 -6.48 12.85
CA VAL A 18 -7.00 -5.97 12.40
C VAL A 18 -6.85 -6.24 10.91
N VAL A 19 -6.85 -5.19 10.10
CA VAL A 19 -6.54 -5.29 8.66
C VAL A 19 -5.03 -5.53 8.51
N HIS A 20 -4.62 -6.78 8.29
CA HIS A 20 -3.25 -7.08 7.88
C HIS A 20 -3.07 -6.74 6.41
N ALA A 21 -2.09 -5.90 6.10
CA ALA A 21 -1.68 -5.67 4.72
C ALA A 21 -1.14 -6.98 4.12
N LYS A 22 -1.78 -7.45 3.05
CA LYS A 22 -1.42 -8.72 2.41
C LYS A 22 -0.05 -8.59 1.73
N THR A 23 0.83 -9.57 1.94
CA THR A 23 2.06 -9.73 1.16
C THR A 23 1.72 -10.29 -0.23
N PRO A 24 2.17 -9.66 -1.33
CA PRO A 24 2.01 -10.23 -2.67
C PRO A 24 2.71 -11.58 -2.81
N GLY A 25 2.08 -12.53 -3.49
CA GLY A 25 2.55 -13.92 -3.54
C GLY A 25 3.87 -14.10 -4.28
N ASP A 26 4.15 -13.22 -5.24
CA ASP A 26 5.37 -13.20 -6.05
C ASP A 26 6.62 -12.73 -5.29
N VAL A 27 6.47 -12.23 -4.07
CA VAL A 27 7.59 -11.83 -3.19
C VAL A 27 7.48 -12.37 -1.76
N ALA A 28 6.46 -13.19 -1.47
CA ALA A 28 6.20 -13.70 -0.12
C ALA A 28 7.33 -14.60 0.39
N ASP A 29 8.01 -15.32 -0.49
CA ASP A 29 9.18 -16.16 -0.17
C ASP A 29 10.41 -15.36 0.27
N LEU A 30 10.45 -14.04 0.01
CA LEU A 30 11.56 -13.19 0.43
C LEU A 30 11.48 -12.80 1.91
N VAL A 31 10.34 -13.02 2.58
CA VAL A 31 10.22 -12.78 4.03
C VAL A 31 11.15 -13.74 4.79
N GLY A 32 11.98 -13.17 5.67
CA GLY A 32 13.03 -13.86 6.42
C GLY A 32 14.38 -13.90 5.72
N SER A 33 14.46 -13.55 4.43
CA SER A 33 15.72 -13.52 3.69
C SER A 33 16.59 -12.33 4.09
N ARG A 34 17.91 -12.52 3.96
CA ARG A 34 18.92 -11.45 4.14
C ARG A 34 18.69 -10.34 3.11
N ALA A 35 18.70 -9.09 3.58
CA ALA A 35 18.31 -7.94 2.76
C ALA A 35 19.05 -7.85 1.41
N PRO A 36 20.39 -7.95 1.30
CA PRO A 36 21.06 -7.83 0.01
C PRO A 36 20.63 -8.87 -1.04
N GLY A 37 20.41 -10.11 -0.61
CA GLY A 37 19.93 -11.18 -1.48
C GLY A 37 18.47 -10.99 -1.87
N ALA A 38 17.62 -10.58 -0.92
CA ALA A 38 16.22 -10.28 -1.16
C ALA A 38 16.05 -9.08 -2.11
N GLU A 39 16.86 -8.03 -1.99
CA GLU A 39 16.86 -6.87 -2.89
C GLU A 39 17.21 -7.27 -4.32
N SER A 40 18.22 -8.13 -4.50
CA SER A 40 18.56 -8.68 -5.80
C SER A 40 17.40 -9.48 -6.41
N GLN A 41 16.68 -10.25 -5.58
CA GLN A 41 15.49 -10.99 -6.01
C GLN A 41 14.30 -10.08 -6.34
N MET A 42 14.08 -9.02 -5.56
CA MET A 42 13.07 -8.00 -5.87
C MET A 42 13.32 -7.40 -7.26
N GLN A 43 14.56 -7.00 -7.55
CA GLN A 43 14.96 -6.45 -8.85
C GLN A 43 14.77 -7.46 -9.98
N ALA A 44 15.19 -8.72 -9.79
CA ALA A 44 15.02 -9.79 -10.76
C ALA A 44 13.53 -10.07 -11.09
N ARG A 45 12.63 -9.74 -10.17
CA ARG A 45 11.17 -9.88 -10.31
C ARG A 45 10.48 -8.61 -10.84
N GLY A 46 11.26 -7.61 -11.23
CA GLY A 46 10.76 -6.37 -11.84
C GLY A 46 10.32 -5.30 -10.83
N TYR A 47 10.65 -5.46 -9.55
CA TYR A 47 10.48 -4.40 -8.58
C TYR A 47 11.65 -3.41 -8.61
N VAL A 48 11.34 -2.12 -8.53
CA VAL A 48 12.31 -1.03 -8.45
C VAL A 48 12.18 -0.34 -7.10
N ASP A 49 13.28 -0.12 -6.39
CA ASP A 49 13.28 0.68 -5.16
C ASP A 49 13.01 2.14 -5.52
N VAL A 50 11.92 2.68 -4.98
CA VAL A 50 11.51 4.06 -5.22
C VAL A 50 11.87 5.00 -4.07
N LYS A 51 11.82 4.52 -2.82
CA LYS A 51 12.19 5.27 -1.60
C LYS A 51 11.83 4.49 -0.34
N ASN A 52 12.59 4.69 0.74
CA ASN A 52 12.24 4.27 2.10
C ASN A 52 11.77 2.80 2.16
N ASN A 53 12.53 1.89 1.54
CA ASN A 53 12.20 0.47 1.42
C ASN A 53 10.84 0.20 0.74
N THR A 54 10.40 1.10 -0.12
CA THR A 54 9.19 0.95 -0.92
C THR A 54 9.59 0.59 -2.33
N TRP A 55 8.92 -0.41 -2.89
CA TRP A 55 9.26 -1.01 -4.16
C TRP A 55 8.06 -1.01 -5.10
N TRP A 56 8.29 -0.62 -6.34
CA TRP A 56 7.28 -0.54 -7.39
C TRP A 56 7.52 -1.60 -8.46
N ASN A 57 6.48 -2.36 -8.79
CA ASN A 57 6.45 -3.20 -9.97
C ASN A 57 5.46 -2.61 -10.99
N ALA A 58 5.98 -2.05 -12.08
CA ALA A 58 5.18 -1.40 -13.11
C ALA A 58 4.29 -2.38 -13.89
N SER A 59 4.76 -3.62 -14.08
CA SER A 59 4.03 -4.63 -14.85
C SER A 59 2.75 -5.07 -14.13
N THR A 60 2.80 -5.14 -12.79
CA THR A 60 1.67 -5.57 -11.95
C THR A 60 0.98 -4.42 -11.23
N ASN A 61 1.41 -3.18 -11.46
CA ASN A 61 0.96 -1.99 -10.73
C ASN A 61 1.00 -2.15 -9.21
N THR A 62 1.98 -2.89 -8.71
CA THR A 62 2.06 -3.28 -7.30
C THR A 62 3.10 -2.44 -6.57
N CYS A 63 2.66 -1.78 -5.50
CA CYS A 63 3.53 -1.08 -4.58
C CYS A 63 3.62 -1.88 -3.27
N VAL A 64 4.83 -2.19 -2.83
CA VAL A 64 5.07 -2.85 -1.54
C VAL A 64 6.01 -2.04 -0.68
N ARG A 65 5.89 -2.16 0.64
CA ARG A 65 6.86 -1.66 1.60
C ARG A 65 7.49 -2.82 2.36
N VAL A 66 8.81 -2.85 2.38
CA VAL A 66 9.62 -3.83 3.09
C VAL A 66 9.94 -3.28 4.48
N HIS A 67 9.71 -4.10 5.49
CA HIS A 67 10.19 -3.87 6.84
C HIS A 67 11.46 -4.68 7.06
N VAL A 68 12.59 -4.01 7.25
CA VAL A 68 13.88 -4.66 7.53
C VAL A 68 14.13 -4.66 9.03
N SER A 69 14.48 -5.82 9.59
CA SER A 69 14.91 -5.97 10.98
C SER A 69 16.05 -6.97 11.06
N GLN A 70 17.07 -6.66 11.87
CA GLN A 70 18.26 -7.50 12.02
C GLN A 70 18.95 -7.87 10.69
N GLY A 71 18.85 -7.00 9.68
CA GLY A 71 19.39 -7.23 8.34
C GLY A 71 18.62 -8.24 7.48
N ASN A 72 17.39 -8.59 7.87
CA ASN A 72 16.49 -9.48 7.13
C ASN A 72 15.18 -8.76 6.80
N TYR A 73 14.50 -9.20 5.75
CA TYR A 73 13.14 -8.77 5.44
C TYR A 73 12.17 -9.36 6.48
N ALA A 74 11.87 -8.61 7.53
CA ALA A 74 10.92 -9.05 8.57
C ALA A 74 9.47 -9.09 8.07
N GLY A 75 9.15 -8.34 7.01
CA GLY A 75 7.86 -8.41 6.36
C GLY A 75 7.79 -7.56 5.11
N ILE A 76 6.84 -7.89 4.24
CA ILE A 76 6.55 -7.15 3.01
C ILE A 76 5.04 -6.90 2.98
N SER A 77 4.63 -5.65 2.85
CA SER A 77 3.22 -5.26 2.87
C SER A 77 2.86 -4.53 1.60
N GLN A 78 1.80 -4.95 0.92
CA GLN A 78 1.24 -4.16 -0.17
C GLN A 78 0.67 -2.84 0.38
N VAL A 79 1.00 -1.74 -0.28
CA VAL A 79 0.53 -0.39 0.04
C VAL A 79 -0.09 0.25 -1.20
N LYS A 80 -0.69 1.43 -1.04
CA LYS A 80 -1.28 2.16 -2.16
C LYS A 80 -0.20 2.54 -3.18
N ALA A 81 -0.53 2.50 -4.47
CA ALA A 81 0.37 2.91 -5.55
C ALA A 81 0.94 4.33 -5.33
N SER A 82 0.14 5.24 -4.77
CA SER A 82 0.57 6.60 -4.44
C SER A 82 1.72 6.67 -3.43
N THR A 83 1.91 5.65 -2.59
CA THR A 83 3.07 5.53 -1.70
C THR A 83 4.37 5.38 -2.50
N CYS A 84 4.31 4.68 -3.65
CA CYS A 84 5.40 4.59 -4.62
C CYS A 84 5.50 5.81 -5.55
N GLY A 85 4.75 6.89 -5.29
CA GLY A 85 4.65 8.03 -6.19
C GLY A 85 3.75 7.78 -7.41
N GLN A 86 3.08 6.63 -7.47
CA GLN A 86 2.18 6.27 -8.55
C GLN A 86 0.76 6.69 -8.15
N GLY A 87 0.50 7.99 -8.24
CA GLY A 87 -0.87 8.50 -8.23
C GLY A 87 -1.39 8.55 -9.66
N ALA A 88 -2.70 8.73 -9.84
CA ALA A 88 -3.19 9.28 -11.09
C ALA A 88 -2.45 10.61 -11.30
N GLY A 89 -1.40 10.60 -12.11
CA GLY A 89 -1.02 11.80 -12.83
C GLY A 89 -2.33 12.25 -13.46
N GLY A 90 -2.82 13.40 -13.02
CA GLY A 90 -4.02 14.04 -13.53
C GLY A 90 -3.81 14.50 -14.97
N ALA A 91 -3.46 13.56 -15.83
CA ALA A 91 -4.07 13.46 -17.12
C ALA A 91 -5.12 12.34 -16.97
N THR A 92 -6.32 12.62 -16.44
CA THR A 92 -7.41 12.76 -17.41
C THR A 92 -6.82 13.42 -18.63
N ALA A 93 -6.41 12.61 -19.62
CA ALA A 93 -5.82 13.11 -20.85
C ALA A 93 -6.60 14.37 -21.21
N CYS A 94 -5.90 15.50 -21.26
CA CYS A 94 -6.56 16.77 -21.50
C CYS A 94 -7.44 16.55 -22.72
N PRO A 95 -8.74 16.93 -22.66
CA PRO A 95 -9.63 16.75 -23.78
C PRO A 95 -8.92 17.23 -25.07
N PRO A 96 -8.94 16.46 -26.17
CA PRO A 96 -8.21 16.84 -27.38
C PRO A 96 -8.70 18.16 -27.97
N ASP A 97 -9.86 18.64 -27.54
CA ASP A 97 -10.50 19.92 -27.85
C ASP A 97 -10.33 21.00 -26.77
N LEU A 98 -9.43 20.81 -25.78
CA LEU A 98 -9.21 21.78 -24.70
C LEU A 98 -8.82 23.15 -25.27
N SER A 99 -9.55 24.19 -24.85
CA SER A 99 -9.26 25.59 -25.20
C SER A 99 -8.74 26.37 -23.99
N GLN A 100 -8.22 27.58 -24.23
CA GLN A 100 -7.74 28.46 -23.14
C GLN A 100 -8.83 28.76 -22.10
N ALA A 101 -10.11 28.75 -22.49
CA ALA A 101 -11.23 28.99 -21.58
C ALA A 101 -11.46 27.83 -20.59
N ASP A 102 -11.05 26.62 -20.96
CA ASP A 102 -11.31 25.41 -20.20
C ASP A 102 -10.22 25.13 -19.15
N LEU A 103 -9.04 25.73 -19.28
CA LEU A 103 -7.92 25.58 -18.34
C LEU A 103 -8.31 25.84 -16.87
N SER A 104 -9.27 26.74 -16.63
CA SER A 104 -9.79 27.01 -15.27
C SER A 104 -10.51 25.82 -14.62
N LYS A 105 -11.07 24.90 -15.42
CA LYS A 105 -11.80 23.71 -14.98
C LYS A 105 -10.94 22.43 -15.01
N HIS A 106 -9.76 22.49 -15.62
CA HIS A 106 -8.85 21.36 -15.82
C HIS A 106 -7.48 21.62 -15.18
N PRO A 107 -7.38 21.58 -13.83
CA PRO A 107 -6.11 21.73 -13.16
C PRO A 107 -5.14 20.61 -13.56
N GLY A 108 -3.98 20.99 -14.08
CA GLY A 108 -2.96 20.06 -14.58
C GLY A 108 -2.84 19.98 -16.11
N CYS A 109 -3.74 20.62 -16.87
CA CYS A 109 -3.65 20.73 -18.32
C CYS A 109 -2.95 22.04 -18.75
N SER A 110 -2.16 21.98 -19.83
CA SER A 110 -1.60 23.14 -20.55
C SER A 110 -1.83 22.98 -22.05
N LEU A 111 -2.00 24.09 -22.78
CA LEU A 111 -2.03 24.12 -24.26
C LEU A 111 -0.63 23.97 -24.86
#